data_AF-A0A845R463-F1
#
_entry.id   AF-A0A845R463-F1
#
_cell.length_a   1.000
_cell.length_b   1.000
_cell.length_c   1.000
_cell.angle_alpha   90.00
_cell.angle_beta   90.00
_cell.angle_gamma   90.00
#
_symmetry.space_group_name_H-M   'P 1'
#
loop_
_entity.id
_entity.type
_entity.pdbx_description
1 polymer ?
#
loop_
_entity_poly.entity_id
_entity_poly.type
_entity_poly.pdbx_seq_one_letter_code
_entity_poly.pdbx_strand_id
1 'polypeptide(L)'
;MKLETVERKLHMTYPKAFREIYEAGAMRWVCSKPQAKSHLFPNKLLEPEYYPYWNLLEFSVVEWSNHYLMERVQEWRGQWKEGARILPFAWEDEGDAYFFDAALGEPESPVFMLSKDGEVGLWSHSFENFICAHLCEPVLSKRIPVNHWWVQNQLRWLTPEHQAALTSGDPNVLETLLSQTSCWENTDYVIYR
;
A
#
# COMPACT_ATOMS: atom_id res chain seq x y z
N MET A 1 -7.28 16.22 -6.07
CA MET A 1 -7.33 16.75 -4.68
C MET A 1 -5.92 16.67 -4.07
N LYS A 2 -5.52 17.54 -3.11
CA LYS A 2 -4.21 17.41 -2.42
C LYS A 2 -4.33 16.54 -1.14
N LEU A 3 -3.22 15.98 -0.66
CA LEU A 3 -3.18 15.12 0.54
C LEU A 3 -3.81 15.80 1.77
N GLU A 4 -3.35 17.01 2.11
CA GLU A 4 -3.89 17.80 3.23
C GLU A 4 -5.42 17.99 3.16
N THR A 5 -5.99 18.02 1.95
CA THR A 5 -7.44 18.16 1.76
C THR A 5 -8.17 16.87 2.13
N VAL A 6 -7.60 15.71 1.78
CA VAL A 6 -8.12 14.40 2.17
C VAL A 6 -8.05 14.23 3.68
N GLU A 7 -6.89 14.51 4.27
CA GLU A 7 -6.66 14.38 5.72
C GLU A 7 -7.61 15.26 6.52
N ARG A 8 -7.80 16.52 6.10
CA ARG A 8 -8.75 17.43 6.73
C ARG A 8 -10.20 16.97 6.61
N LYS A 9 -10.60 16.41 5.47
CA LYS A 9 -11.97 15.90 5.25
C LYS A 9 -12.26 14.69 6.12
N LEU A 10 -11.30 13.77 6.22
CA LEU A 10 -11.42 12.55 6.99
C LEU A 10 -11.12 12.73 8.47
N HIS A 11 -10.60 13.90 8.86
CA HIS A 11 -10.04 14.18 10.18
C HIS A 11 -8.95 13.18 10.60
N MET A 12 -8.29 12.52 9.64
CA MET A 12 -7.28 11.48 9.80
C MET A 12 -5.97 11.93 9.15
N THR A 13 -4.85 11.37 9.57
CA THR A 13 -3.53 11.70 9.00
C THR A 13 -2.89 10.43 8.48
N TYR A 14 -2.35 10.48 7.27
CA TYR A 14 -1.58 9.37 6.73
C TYR A 14 -0.27 9.24 7.49
N PRO A 15 0.28 8.02 7.60
CA PRO A 15 1.52 7.83 8.31
C PRO A 15 2.67 8.61 7.66
N LYS A 16 3.64 9.04 8.46
CA LYS A 16 4.79 9.85 8.01
C LYS A 16 5.46 9.33 6.74
N ALA A 17 5.76 8.03 6.65
CA ALA A 17 6.40 7.46 5.47
C ALA A 17 5.59 7.69 4.19
N PHE A 18 4.26 7.54 4.25
CA PHE A 18 3.36 7.81 3.12
C PHE A 18 3.41 9.30 2.73
N ARG A 19 3.38 10.20 3.73
CA ARG A 19 3.45 11.65 3.52
C ARG A 19 4.78 12.07 2.89
N GLU A 20 5.90 11.56 3.40
CA GLU A 20 7.24 11.84 2.86
C GLU A 20 7.37 11.41 1.39
N ILE A 21 6.83 10.24 1.04
CA ILE A 21 6.81 9.76 -0.35
C ILE A 21 5.95 10.69 -1.23
N TYR A 22 4.78 11.11 -0.75
CA TYR A 22 3.94 12.09 -1.46
C TYR A 22 4.66 13.43 -1.67
N GLU A 23 5.28 13.99 -0.63
CA GLU A 23 5.96 15.28 -0.64
C GLU A 23 7.17 15.31 -1.58
N ALA A 24 7.89 14.19 -1.67
CA ALA A 24 8.97 14.00 -2.64
C ALA A 24 8.49 13.97 -4.11
N GLY A 25 7.17 13.99 -4.33
CA GLY A 25 6.56 14.10 -5.64
C GLY A 25 6.17 12.77 -6.26
N ALA A 26 6.43 11.65 -5.57
CA ALA A 26 6.19 10.31 -6.08
C ALA A 26 4.74 10.12 -6.48
N MET A 27 3.82 10.38 -5.55
CA MET A 27 2.41 10.10 -5.69
C MET A 27 1.62 11.26 -6.30
N ARG A 28 2.25 12.28 -6.91
CA ARG A 28 1.53 13.49 -7.38
C ARG A 28 0.39 13.21 -8.37
N TRP A 29 0.47 12.10 -9.09
CA TRP A 29 -0.56 11.69 -10.05
C TRP A 29 -1.91 11.36 -9.38
N VAL A 30 -1.91 10.93 -8.12
CA VAL A 30 -3.15 10.61 -7.36
C VAL A 30 -4.01 11.86 -7.08
N CYS A 31 -3.49 13.06 -7.37
CA CYS A 31 -4.18 14.34 -7.19
C CYS A 31 -5.19 14.70 -8.30
N SER A 32 -5.55 13.76 -9.18
CA SER A 32 -6.60 13.89 -10.23
C SER A 32 -6.24 14.81 -11.41
N LYS A 33 -4.98 15.25 -11.54
CA LYS A 33 -4.45 15.90 -12.75
C LYS A 33 -3.03 15.40 -13.02
N PRO A 34 -2.76 14.73 -14.15
CA PRO A 34 -1.40 14.41 -14.55
C PRO A 34 -0.69 15.73 -14.89
N GLN A 35 -0.06 16.35 -13.91
CA GLN A 35 0.96 17.36 -14.18
C GLN A 35 2.19 16.59 -14.64
N ALA A 36 2.30 16.40 -15.96
CA ALA A 36 3.42 15.73 -16.59
C ALA A 36 4.74 16.29 -16.06
N LYS A 37 5.42 15.49 -15.23
CA LYS A 37 6.86 15.48 -14.89
C LYS A 37 7.08 14.38 -13.84
N SER A 38 7.74 13.29 -14.26
CA SER A 38 8.19 12.12 -13.47
C SER A 38 7.23 11.64 -12.38
N HIS A 39 6.24 10.83 -12.75
CA HIS A 39 5.36 10.17 -11.80
C HIS A 39 6.07 8.92 -11.25
N LEU A 40 6.18 8.77 -9.92
CA LEU A 40 6.69 7.55 -9.28
C LEU A 40 5.46 6.75 -8.77
N PHE A 41 5.46 5.42 -8.89
CA PHE A 41 4.25 4.58 -8.73
C PHE A 41 3.11 4.66 -9.78
N PRO A 42 3.20 5.29 -10.96
CA PRO A 42 2.13 5.13 -11.94
C PRO A 42 2.24 3.74 -12.55
N ASN A 43 1.36 2.83 -12.16
CA ASN A 43 1.16 1.60 -12.95
C ASN A 43 0.98 2.00 -14.42
N LYS A 44 0.24 3.09 -14.70
CA LYS A 44 0.03 3.63 -16.06
C LYS A 44 1.27 4.13 -16.85
N LEU A 45 2.45 4.29 -16.25
CA LEU A 45 3.70 4.54 -17.02
C LEU A 45 4.60 3.32 -17.12
N LEU A 46 4.26 2.27 -16.38
CA LEU A 46 4.91 0.99 -16.50
C LEU A 46 4.41 0.33 -17.80
N GLU A 47 5.13 -0.66 -18.29
CA GLU A 47 4.64 -1.54 -19.34
C GLU A 47 3.48 -2.38 -18.76
N PRO A 48 2.34 -2.53 -19.46
CA PRO A 48 1.15 -3.24 -18.95
C PRO A 48 1.44 -4.61 -18.33
N GLU A 49 2.40 -5.35 -18.90
CA GLU A 49 2.85 -6.66 -18.42
C GLU A 49 3.51 -6.64 -17.03
N TYR A 50 3.92 -5.48 -16.53
CA TYR A 50 4.59 -5.34 -15.24
C TYR A 50 3.72 -4.63 -14.20
N TYR A 51 2.46 -4.28 -14.51
CA TYR A 51 1.57 -3.62 -13.56
C TYR A 51 1.49 -4.43 -12.25
N PRO A 52 1.75 -3.80 -11.09
CA PRO A 52 1.50 -4.46 -9.82
C PRO A 52 -0.01 -4.71 -9.70
N TYR A 53 -0.37 -5.74 -8.93
CA TYR A 53 -1.76 -6.16 -8.74
C TYR A 53 -2.62 -5.18 -7.96
N TRP A 54 -2.00 -4.15 -7.39
CA TRP A 54 -2.65 -3.10 -6.63
C TRP A 54 -2.44 -1.72 -7.27
N ASN A 55 -3.41 -0.84 -7.05
CA ASN A 55 -3.44 0.52 -7.54
C ASN A 55 -3.60 1.49 -6.36
N LEU A 56 -2.77 2.54 -6.30
CA LEU A 56 -3.02 3.65 -5.37
C LEU A 56 -4.37 4.30 -5.69
N LEU A 57 -5.12 4.60 -4.63
CA LEU A 57 -6.36 5.35 -4.74
C LEU A 57 -6.07 6.81 -5.10
N GLU A 58 -6.81 7.33 -6.07
CA GLU A 58 -6.84 8.77 -6.27
C GLU A 58 -7.42 9.47 -5.03
N PHE A 59 -6.83 10.58 -4.62
CA PHE A 59 -7.31 11.35 -3.47
C PHE A 59 -8.75 11.84 -3.59
N SER A 60 -9.27 11.93 -4.82
CA SER A 60 -10.69 12.22 -5.08
C SER A 60 -11.64 11.11 -4.62
N VAL A 61 -11.18 9.87 -4.52
CA VAL A 61 -12.05 8.71 -4.21
C VAL A 61 -11.86 8.17 -2.80
N VAL A 62 -10.80 8.55 -2.08
CA VAL A 62 -10.51 8.03 -0.73
C VAL A 62 -11.68 8.17 0.24
N GLU A 63 -12.39 9.30 0.21
CA GLU A 63 -13.58 9.52 1.07
C GLU A 63 -14.69 8.51 0.78
N TRP A 64 -14.97 8.27 -0.50
CA TRP A 64 -15.91 7.25 -0.92
C TRP A 64 -15.41 5.84 -0.56
N SER A 65 -14.12 5.55 -0.80
CA SER A 65 -13.53 4.26 -0.45
C SER A 65 -13.57 3.98 1.04
N ASN A 66 -13.35 4.98 1.90
CA ASN A 66 -13.48 4.85 3.34
C ASN A 66 -14.92 4.46 3.72
N HIS A 67 -15.91 5.17 3.19
CA HIS A 67 -17.32 4.86 3.44
C HIS A 67 -17.69 3.46 2.94
N TYR A 68 -17.27 3.11 1.72
CA TYR A 68 -17.51 1.81 1.12
C TYR A 68 -16.96 0.66 1.98
N LEU A 69 -15.74 0.78 2.52
CA LEU A 69 -15.17 -0.23 3.42
C LEU A 69 -15.96 -0.36 4.73
N MET A 70 -16.55 0.74 5.23
CA MET A 70 -17.44 0.68 6.40
C MET A 70 -18.72 -0.10 6.08
N GLU A 71 -19.36 0.19 4.94
CA GLU A 71 -20.60 -0.47 4.50
C GLU A 71 -20.38 -1.95 4.22
N ARG A 72 -19.29 -2.31 3.51
CA ARG A 72 -18.99 -3.69 3.12
C ARG A 72 -18.85 -4.63 4.32
N VAL A 73 -18.17 -4.17 5.39
CA VAL A 73 -18.07 -4.94 6.63
C VAL A 73 -19.44 -5.14 7.29
N GLN A 74 -20.33 -4.15 7.22
CA GLN A 74 -21.69 -4.28 7.75
C GLN A 74 -22.54 -5.26 6.93
N GLU A 75 -22.39 -5.29 5.61
CA GLU A 75 -23.07 -6.25 4.73
C GLU A 75 -22.69 -7.70 5.09
N TRP A 76 -21.43 -7.92 5.49
CA TRP A 76 -20.95 -9.19 6.02
C TRP A 76 -21.30 -9.46 7.47
N ARG A 77 -22.19 -8.65 8.08
CA ARG A 77 -22.58 -8.73 9.49
C ARG A 77 -21.40 -8.57 10.45
N GLY A 78 -20.33 -7.95 9.98
CA GLY A 78 -19.17 -7.56 10.77
C GLY A 78 -19.36 -6.18 11.37
N GLN A 79 -18.55 -5.90 12.38
CA GLN A 79 -18.39 -4.57 12.95
C GLN A 79 -16.90 -4.29 13.14
N TRP A 80 -16.45 -3.13 12.67
CA TRP A 80 -15.10 -2.66 12.97
C TRP A 80 -14.89 -2.55 14.47
N LYS A 81 -13.68 -2.92 14.92
CA LYS A 81 -13.22 -2.78 16.29
C LYS A 81 -13.41 -1.34 16.77
N GLU A 82 -13.85 -1.19 18.02
CA GLU A 82 -14.07 0.12 18.61
C GLU A 82 -12.78 0.95 18.58
N GLY A 83 -12.88 2.19 18.09
CA GLY A 83 -11.76 3.10 17.97
C GLY A 83 -10.91 2.95 16.70
N ALA A 84 -11.14 1.93 15.86
CA ALA A 84 -10.44 1.79 14.59
C ALA A 84 -10.76 2.96 13.64
N ARG A 85 -9.74 3.50 12.98
CA ARG A 85 -9.85 4.64 12.07
C ARG A 85 -9.26 4.28 10.70
N ILE A 86 -10.08 3.63 9.89
CA ILE A 86 -9.66 3.04 8.62
C ILE A 86 -9.33 4.13 7.59
N LEU A 87 -8.10 4.14 7.12
CA LEU A 87 -7.61 5.11 6.14
C LEU A 87 -7.09 4.37 4.90
N PRO A 88 -7.93 4.17 3.86
CA PRO A 88 -7.54 3.40 2.68
C PRO A 88 -6.55 4.16 1.81
N PHE A 89 -5.69 3.42 1.10
CA PHE A 89 -4.71 4.03 0.18
C PHE A 89 -4.50 3.27 -1.12
N ALA A 90 -4.78 1.97 -1.19
CA ALA A 90 -4.58 1.17 -2.39
C ALA A 90 -5.57 0.00 -2.46
N TRP A 91 -5.96 -0.39 -3.66
CA TRP A 91 -6.88 -1.50 -3.92
C TRP A 91 -6.31 -2.42 -4.99
N GLU A 92 -6.56 -3.72 -4.86
CA GLU A 92 -6.39 -4.66 -5.97
C GLU A 92 -7.59 -4.63 -6.90
N ASP A 93 -7.35 -4.95 -8.18
CA ASP A 93 -8.42 -5.05 -9.18
C ASP A 93 -9.44 -6.16 -8.83
N GLU A 94 -9.01 -7.17 -8.06
CA GLU A 94 -9.87 -8.26 -7.58
C GLU A 94 -10.71 -7.90 -6.34
N GLY A 95 -10.50 -6.71 -5.76
CA GLY A 95 -11.34 -6.17 -4.70
C GLY A 95 -10.78 -6.25 -3.28
N ASP A 96 -9.53 -6.64 -3.11
CA ASP A 96 -8.78 -6.52 -1.86
C ASP A 96 -8.40 -5.05 -1.62
N ALA A 97 -8.52 -4.57 -0.39
CA ALA A 97 -8.29 -3.17 -0.05
C ALA A 97 -7.25 -3.01 1.04
N TYR A 98 -6.22 -2.21 0.77
CA TYR A 98 -5.16 -1.86 1.72
C TYR A 98 -5.44 -0.55 2.42
N PHE A 99 -5.24 -0.56 3.73
CA PHE A 99 -5.50 0.59 4.59
C PHE A 99 -4.54 0.67 5.77
N PHE A 100 -4.47 1.87 6.35
CA PHE A 100 -3.86 2.13 7.66
C PHE A 100 -4.94 2.25 8.72
N ASP A 101 -4.63 1.91 9.96
CA ASP A 101 -5.41 2.40 11.10
C ASP A 101 -4.79 3.70 11.64
N ALA A 102 -5.45 4.83 11.35
CA ALA A 102 -5.03 6.14 11.79
C ALA A 102 -5.09 6.33 13.33
N ALA A 103 -5.67 5.38 14.08
CA ALA A 103 -5.68 5.39 15.54
C ALA A 103 -4.36 4.90 16.16
N LEU A 104 -3.59 4.04 15.45
CA LEU A 104 -2.39 3.41 16.01
C LEU A 104 -1.18 4.35 16.15
N GLY A 105 -1.18 5.50 15.48
CA GLY A 105 -0.03 6.42 15.49
C GLY A 105 1.18 5.91 14.70
N GLU A 106 2.36 6.49 14.95
CA GLU A 106 3.42 6.58 13.93
C GLU A 106 4.67 5.66 13.99
N PRO A 107 4.98 4.78 14.97
CA PRO A 107 6.32 4.21 14.95
C PRO A 107 6.61 3.31 13.73
N GLU A 108 5.62 2.55 13.23
CA GLU A 108 5.86 1.56 12.15
C GLU A 108 4.87 1.65 10.98
N SER A 109 3.68 2.23 11.17
CA SER A 109 2.67 2.39 10.11
C SER A 109 2.27 1.06 9.43
N PRO A 110 1.75 0.08 10.19
CA PRO A 110 1.36 -1.21 9.64
C PRO A 110 0.30 -1.07 8.55
N VAL A 111 0.43 -1.91 7.53
CA VAL A 111 -0.55 -2.01 6.45
C VAL A 111 -1.44 -3.21 6.72
N PHE A 112 -2.74 -2.95 6.76
CA PHE A 112 -3.77 -3.96 6.83
C PHE A 112 -4.42 -4.16 5.47
N MET A 113 -5.00 -5.33 5.27
CA MET A 113 -5.78 -5.67 4.08
C MET A 113 -7.15 -6.17 4.51
N LEU A 114 -8.20 -5.64 3.87
CA LEU A 114 -9.52 -6.25 3.84
C LEU A 114 -9.61 -7.07 2.57
N SER A 115 -9.68 -8.40 2.69
CA SER A 115 -9.83 -9.29 1.54
C SER A 115 -11.22 -9.16 0.93
N LYS A 116 -11.36 -9.59 -0.33
CA LYS A 116 -12.63 -9.63 -1.04
C LYS A 116 -13.68 -10.52 -0.37
N ASP A 117 -13.24 -11.47 0.44
CA ASP A 117 -14.06 -12.41 1.22
C ASP A 117 -14.36 -11.89 2.65
N GLY A 118 -13.80 -10.73 3.01
CA GLY A 118 -14.05 -10.01 4.24
C GLY A 118 -13.07 -10.25 5.37
N GLU A 119 -12.04 -11.07 5.18
CA GLU A 119 -11.03 -11.22 6.20
C GLU A 119 -10.20 -9.95 6.34
N VAL A 120 -9.93 -9.53 7.59
CA VAL A 120 -9.00 -8.44 7.87
C VAL A 120 -7.73 -9.00 8.49
N GLY A 121 -6.63 -8.82 7.77
CA GLY A 121 -5.31 -9.26 8.19
C GLY A 121 -4.31 -8.11 8.24
N LEU A 122 -3.29 -8.27 9.08
CA LEU A 122 -2.05 -7.51 8.94
C LEU A 122 -1.31 -8.07 7.73
N TRP A 123 -1.00 -7.18 6.78
CA TRP A 123 -0.31 -7.52 5.54
C TRP A 123 1.18 -7.23 5.60
N SER A 124 1.56 -6.14 6.27
CA SER A 124 2.95 -5.76 6.47
C SER A 124 3.10 -4.92 7.74
N HIS A 125 4.19 -5.12 8.47
CA HIS A 125 4.46 -4.39 9.69
C HIS A 125 4.76 -2.89 9.47
N SER A 126 5.12 -2.51 8.25
CA SER A 126 5.35 -1.11 7.86
C SER A 126 4.98 -0.83 6.41
N PHE A 127 4.83 0.45 6.06
CA PHE A 127 4.61 0.84 4.66
C PHE A 127 5.84 0.58 3.77
N GLU A 128 7.04 0.60 4.34
CA GLU A 128 8.25 0.23 3.61
C GLU A 128 8.27 -1.27 3.31
N ASN A 129 7.91 -2.12 4.28
CA ASN A 129 7.76 -3.57 4.08
C ASN A 129 6.72 -3.86 3.00
N PHE A 130 5.61 -3.12 3.00
CA PHE A 130 4.59 -3.22 1.95
C PHE A 130 5.17 -2.96 0.55
N ILE A 131 5.95 -1.88 0.38
CA ILE A 131 6.61 -1.57 -0.91
C ILE A 131 7.61 -2.67 -1.26
N CYS A 132 8.43 -3.11 -0.29
CA CYS A 132 9.47 -4.10 -0.47
C CYS A 132 8.90 -5.45 -0.96
N ALA A 133 7.87 -5.97 -0.30
CA ALA A 133 7.19 -7.22 -0.66
C ALA A 133 6.68 -7.17 -2.11
N HIS A 134 6.04 -6.06 -2.49
CA HIS A 134 5.51 -5.85 -3.85
C HIS A 134 6.58 -5.63 -4.93
N LEU A 135 7.84 -5.39 -4.54
CA LEU A 135 8.98 -5.41 -5.46
C LEU A 135 9.62 -6.79 -5.55
N CYS A 136 9.69 -7.52 -4.43
CA CYS A 136 10.35 -8.82 -4.36
C CYS A 136 9.67 -9.85 -5.25
N GLU A 137 8.34 -9.97 -5.18
CA GLU A 137 7.62 -11.03 -5.89
C GLU A 137 7.77 -10.92 -7.43
N PRO A 138 7.60 -9.76 -8.09
CA PRO A 138 7.77 -9.66 -9.53
C PRO A 138 9.22 -9.90 -9.99
N VAL A 139 10.21 -9.52 -9.16
CA VAL A 139 11.64 -9.75 -9.47
C VAL A 139 11.98 -11.22 -9.30
N LEU A 140 11.55 -11.85 -8.21
CA LEU A 140 11.77 -13.27 -7.91
C LEU A 140 11.13 -14.18 -8.97
N SER A 141 9.91 -13.85 -9.40
CA SER A 141 9.18 -14.56 -10.48
C SER A 141 9.73 -14.24 -11.88
N LYS A 142 10.78 -13.42 -11.98
CA LYS A 142 11.40 -12.97 -13.24
C LYS A 142 10.45 -12.25 -14.19
N ARG A 143 9.36 -11.69 -13.65
CA ARG A 143 8.42 -10.87 -14.43
C ARG A 143 9.03 -9.53 -14.74
N ILE A 144 9.72 -8.91 -13.78
CA ILE A 144 10.43 -7.65 -13.99
C ILE A 144 11.93 -7.82 -13.66
N PRO A 145 12.85 -7.36 -14.53
CA PRO A 145 14.27 -7.36 -14.20
C PRO A 145 14.59 -6.47 -13.00
N VAL A 146 15.52 -6.89 -12.13
CA VAL A 146 15.96 -6.08 -10.97
C VAL A 146 16.50 -4.70 -11.37
N ASN A 147 17.15 -4.62 -12.54
CA ASN A 147 17.71 -3.39 -13.09
C ASN A 147 16.69 -2.56 -13.88
N HIS A 148 15.41 -2.96 -13.92
CA HIS A 148 14.37 -2.20 -14.57
C HIS A 148 14.24 -0.82 -13.91
N TRP A 149 14.06 0.24 -14.72
CA TRP A 149 14.04 1.62 -14.24
C TRP A 149 13.01 1.81 -13.12
N TRP A 150 11.86 1.13 -13.22
CA TRP A 150 10.81 1.20 -12.22
C TRP A 150 11.26 0.62 -10.88
N VAL A 151 11.84 -0.59 -10.87
CA VAL A 151 12.37 -1.24 -9.66
C VAL A 151 13.43 -0.36 -9.00
N GLN A 152 14.43 0.05 -9.79
CA GLN A 152 15.53 0.91 -9.32
C GLN A 152 15.02 2.24 -8.74
N ASN A 153 13.94 2.77 -9.31
CA ASN A 153 13.35 4.00 -8.84
C ASN A 153 12.63 3.85 -7.49
N GLN A 154 12.06 2.67 -7.19
CA GLN A 154 11.39 2.39 -5.92
C GLN A 154 12.36 2.07 -4.78
N LEU A 155 13.58 1.62 -5.08
CA LEU A 155 14.62 1.32 -4.08
C LEU A 155 14.88 2.48 -3.11
N ARG A 156 14.72 3.73 -3.56
CA ARG A 156 14.93 4.93 -2.72
C ARG A 156 14.01 5.00 -1.49
N TRP A 157 12.92 4.23 -1.49
CA TRP A 157 11.95 4.16 -0.39
C TRP A 157 12.21 3.01 0.57
N LEU A 158 13.22 2.18 0.26
CA LEU A 158 13.58 1.04 1.08
C LEU A 158 14.74 1.36 2.03
N THR A 159 14.87 0.58 3.09
CA THR A 159 16.06 0.61 3.95
C THR A 159 17.31 0.18 3.17
N PRO A 160 18.52 0.65 3.55
CA PRO A 160 19.77 0.21 2.91
C PRO A 160 19.93 -1.31 2.85
N GLU A 161 19.47 -2.01 3.89
CA GLU A 161 19.47 -3.46 4.01
C GLU A 161 18.57 -4.10 2.94
N HIS A 162 17.32 -3.64 2.82
CA HIS A 162 16.39 -4.13 1.81
C HIS A 162 16.84 -3.76 0.38
N GLN A 163 17.44 -2.59 0.19
CA GLN A 163 18.03 -2.20 -1.11
C GLN A 163 19.14 -3.16 -1.55
N ALA A 164 20.07 -3.49 -0.63
CA ALA A 164 21.16 -4.41 -0.92
C ALA A 164 20.66 -5.82 -1.23
N ALA A 165 19.69 -6.30 -0.46
CA ALA A 165 19.06 -7.60 -0.67
C ALA A 165 18.33 -7.66 -2.02
N LEU A 166 17.49 -6.66 -2.36
CA LEU A 166 16.78 -6.63 -3.64
C LEU A 166 17.75 -6.55 -4.83
N THR A 167 18.79 -5.70 -4.73
CA THR A 167 19.76 -5.48 -5.81
C THR A 167 20.67 -6.68 -6.06
N SER A 168 20.84 -7.57 -5.07
CA SER A 168 21.63 -8.80 -5.25
C SER A 168 21.11 -9.67 -6.38
N GLY A 169 19.79 -9.66 -6.64
CA GLY A 169 19.12 -10.53 -7.59
C GLY A 169 19.22 -12.03 -7.24
N ASP A 170 19.75 -12.38 -6.07
CA ASP A 170 19.87 -13.76 -5.60
C ASP A 170 18.48 -14.28 -5.19
N PRO A 171 17.97 -15.36 -5.82
CA PRO A 171 16.64 -15.88 -5.52
C PRO A 171 16.42 -16.24 -4.04
N ASN A 172 17.42 -16.79 -3.35
CA ASN A 172 17.29 -17.19 -1.95
C ASN A 172 17.22 -15.96 -1.03
N VAL A 173 17.99 -14.92 -1.36
CA VAL A 173 17.97 -13.64 -0.63
C VAL A 173 16.62 -12.95 -0.83
N LEU A 174 16.10 -12.95 -2.06
CA LEU A 174 14.80 -12.37 -2.39
C LEU A 174 13.63 -13.14 -1.74
N GLU A 175 13.68 -14.47 -1.70
CA GLU A 175 12.67 -15.29 -1.02
C GLU A 175 12.69 -15.04 0.50
N THR A 176 13.88 -14.93 1.10
CA THR A 176 14.03 -14.56 2.51
C THR A 176 13.45 -13.17 2.77
N LEU A 177 13.81 -12.18 1.95
CA LEU A 177 13.32 -10.81 2.07
C LEU A 177 11.80 -10.72 1.93
N LEU A 178 11.21 -11.44 0.95
CA LEU A 178 9.77 -11.52 0.78
C LEU A 178 9.08 -12.10 2.02
N SER A 179 9.63 -13.16 2.61
CA SER A 179 9.07 -13.78 3.81
C SER A 179 9.16 -12.90 5.07
N GLN A 180 10.11 -11.96 5.10
CA GLN A 180 10.29 -11.00 6.21
C GLN A 180 9.40 -9.77 6.07
N THR A 181 9.05 -9.40 4.84
CA THR A 181 8.33 -8.15 4.53
C THR A 181 6.85 -8.36 4.24
N SER A 182 6.48 -9.53 3.72
CA SER A 182 5.09 -9.95 3.52
C SER A 182 4.66 -10.87 4.65
N CYS A 183 3.58 -10.53 5.35
CA CYS A 183 2.95 -11.41 6.32
C CYS A 183 1.44 -11.45 6.11
N TRP A 184 0.82 -12.55 6.53
CA TRP A 184 -0.61 -12.57 6.79
C TRP A 184 -0.80 -12.99 8.24
N GLU A 185 -1.19 -12.03 9.07
CA GLU A 185 -1.58 -12.31 10.45
C GLU A 185 -3.05 -11.97 10.62
N ASN A 186 -3.84 -12.95 11.08
CA ASN A 186 -5.25 -12.73 11.39
C ASN A 186 -5.37 -11.66 12.48
N THR A 187 -6.33 -10.75 12.32
CA THR A 187 -6.58 -9.70 13.30
C THR A 187 -8.00 -9.76 13.86
N ASP A 188 -8.23 -9.08 14.99
CA ASP A 188 -9.54 -8.88 15.60
C ASP A 188 -10.20 -7.55 15.16
N TYR A 189 -9.74 -6.97 14.05
CA TYR A 189 -10.23 -5.67 13.57
C TYR A 189 -11.70 -5.68 13.16
N VAL A 190 -12.21 -6.83 12.76
CA VAL A 190 -13.63 -7.02 12.45
C VAL A 190 -14.18 -8.14 13.31
N ILE A 191 -15.26 -7.83 14.01
CA ILE A 191 -16.00 -8.76 14.85
C ILE A 191 -17.26 -9.16 14.10
N TYR A 192 -17.35 -10.41 13.69
CA TYR A 192 -18.51 -10.98 13.01
C TYR A 192 -19.59 -11.43 14.01
N ARG A 193 -20.86 -11.17 13.69
CA ARG A 193 -22.03 -11.58 14.47
C ARG A 193 -22.84 -12.70 13.81
#